data_AF-A0AAD5F8P1-F1
#
_entry.id   AF-A0AAD5F8P1-F1
#
_cell.length_a   1.000
_cell.length_b   1.000
_cell.length_c   1.000
_cell.angle_alpha   90.00
_cell.angle_beta   90.00
_cell.angle_gamma   90.00
#
_symmetry.space_group_name_H-M   'P 1'
#
loop_
_entity.id
_entity.type
_entity.pdbx_description
1 polymer ?
#
loop_
_entity_poly.entity_id
_entity_poly.type
_entity_poly.pdbx_seq_one_letter_code
_entity_poly.pdbx_strand_id
1 'polypeptide(L)'
;VVSRAGTDLEAAQHKLQSISETKPAVLVVLHHTFDPESVVPDSSRAVTRENVLTVDCLFHEDQGLLHCMKNNVTYNTVKSWIEEQV
;
A
#
# COMPACT_ATOMS: atom_id res chain seq x y z
N VAL A 1 -18.45 14.40 0.87
CA VAL A 1 -17.38 13.68 0.14
C VAL A 1 -17.67 12.19 0.24
N VAL A 2 -17.78 11.49 -0.89
CA VAL A 2 -17.91 10.03 -0.92
C VAL A 2 -16.50 9.46 -0.94
N SER A 3 -16.19 8.49 -0.08
CA SER A 3 -14.87 7.84 -0.09
C SER A 3 -14.67 7.13 -1.43
N ARG A 4 -13.58 7.48 -2.13
CA ARG A 4 -13.19 6.87 -3.41
C ARG A 4 -12.21 5.69 -3.25
N ALA A 5 -11.82 5.38 -2.02
CA ALA A 5 -10.78 4.40 -1.72
C ALA A 5 -11.07 3.02 -2.34
N GLY A 6 -12.34 2.57 -2.37
CA GLY A 6 -12.72 1.35 -3.08
C GLY A 6 -12.37 1.44 -4.57
N THR A 7 -12.94 2.45 -5.26
CA THR A 7 -12.74 2.67 -6.70
C THR A 7 -11.26 2.75 -7.10
N ASP A 8 -10.45 3.40 -6.28
CA ASP A 8 -9.02 3.55 -6.54
C ASP A 8 -8.26 2.21 -6.32
N LEU A 9 -8.66 1.39 -5.34
CA LEU A 9 -8.13 0.04 -5.14
C LEU A 9 -8.51 -0.90 -6.29
N GLU A 10 -9.76 -0.88 -6.76
CA GLU A 10 -10.19 -1.70 -7.89
C GLU A 10 -9.44 -1.32 -9.17
N ALA A 11 -9.23 -0.03 -9.42
CA ALA A 11 -8.43 0.46 -10.54
C ALA A 11 -6.95 0.02 -10.44
N ALA A 12 -6.39 0.03 -9.22
CA ALA A 12 -5.04 -0.47 -8.98
C ALA A 12 -4.91 -1.98 -9.23
N GLN A 13 -5.89 -2.77 -8.77
CA GLN A 13 -5.96 -4.21 -9.03
C GLN A 13 -6.04 -4.51 -10.53
N HIS A 14 -6.87 -3.77 -11.28
CA HIS A 14 -6.95 -3.92 -12.73
C HIS A 14 -5.62 -3.58 -13.44
N LYS A 15 -4.91 -2.55 -12.98
CA LYS A 15 -3.55 -2.26 -13.49
C LYS A 15 -2.58 -3.40 -13.19
N LEU A 16 -2.64 -3.98 -11.99
CA LEU A 16 -1.82 -5.14 -11.65
C LEU A 16 -2.12 -6.33 -12.56
N GLN A 17 -3.38 -6.58 -12.92
CA GLN A 17 -3.74 -7.65 -13.88
C GLN A 17 -3.13 -7.44 -15.28
N SER A 18 -2.85 -6.20 -15.68
CA SER A 18 -2.19 -5.89 -16.97
C SER A 18 -0.66 -6.09 -16.95
N ILE A 19 -0.05 -6.26 -15.77
CA ILE A 19 1.38 -6.50 -15.60
C ILE A 19 1.62 -8.01 -15.62
N SER A 20 2.68 -8.46 -16.32
CA SER A 20 3.09 -9.87 -16.35
C SER A 20 3.01 -10.54 -14.98
N GLU A 21 2.37 -11.72 -14.91
CA GLU A 21 2.12 -12.47 -13.67
C GLU A 21 3.39 -12.80 -12.89
N THR A 22 4.52 -12.95 -13.60
CA THR A 22 5.83 -13.27 -13.02
C THR A 22 6.58 -12.06 -12.50
N LYS A 23 6.13 -10.83 -12.81
CA LYS A 23 6.79 -9.62 -12.33
C LYS A 23 6.26 -9.28 -10.92
N PRO A 24 7.13 -9.26 -9.89
CA PRO A 24 6.73 -8.83 -8.55
C PRO A 24 6.31 -7.35 -8.56
N ALA A 25 5.30 -7.00 -7.77
CA ALA A 25 4.85 -5.62 -7.61
C ALA A 25 4.51 -5.31 -6.14
N VAL A 26 4.65 -4.04 -5.76
CA VAL A 26 4.20 -3.52 -4.46
C VAL A 26 3.07 -2.52 -4.72
N LEU A 27 1.91 -2.76 -4.12
CA LEU A 27 0.81 -1.81 -4.07
C LEU A 27 0.87 -1.04 -2.75
N VAL A 28 1.10 0.27 -2.83
CA VAL A 28 1.13 1.15 -1.64
C VAL A 28 -0.16 1.95 -1.57
N VAL A 29 -0.91 1.78 -0.48
CA VAL A 29 -2.13 2.53 -0.19
C VAL A 29 -1.79 3.69 0.74
N LEU A 30 -2.00 4.91 0.27
CA LEU A 30 -1.73 6.13 1.02
C LEU A 30 -3.02 6.59 1.71
N HIS A 31 -3.07 6.45 3.03
CA HIS A 31 -4.15 6.96 3.86
C HIS A 31 -3.86 8.41 4.23
N HIS A 32 -4.66 9.32 3.68
CA HIS A 32 -4.53 10.75 3.97
C HIS A 32 -4.96 11.04 5.41
N THR A 33 -4.02 11.48 6.23
CA THR A 33 -4.24 11.83 7.63
C THR A 33 -3.12 12.71 8.18
N PHE A 34 -3.44 13.50 9.20
CA PHE A 34 -2.44 14.19 10.03
C PHE A 34 -2.05 13.38 11.27
N ASP A 35 -2.84 12.36 11.63
CA ASP A 35 -2.67 11.58 12.85
C ASP A 35 -1.66 10.43 12.62
N PRO A 36 -0.47 10.46 13.26
CA PRO A 36 0.53 9.40 13.10
C PRO A 36 0.10 8.07 13.73
N GLU A 37 -0.89 8.08 14.63
CA GLU A 37 -1.43 6.89 15.31
C GLU A 37 -2.74 6.41 14.69
N SER A 38 -3.10 6.94 13.50
CA SER A 38 -4.34 6.60 12.84
C SER A 38 -4.46 5.11 12.53
N VAL A 39 -5.55 4.50 13.00
CA VAL A 39 -5.89 3.11 12.68
C VAL A 39 -6.59 3.08 11.32
N VAL A 40 -5.96 2.44 10.35
CA VAL A 40 -6.47 2.30 8.99
C VAL A 40 -6.87 0.85 8.69
N PRO A 41 -7.82 0.62 7.77
CA PRO A 41 -8.17 -0.72 7.32
C PRO A 41 -6.96 -1.45 6.71
N ASP A 42 -6.97 -2.78 6.81
CA ASP A 42 -6.01 -3.64 6.13
C ASP A 42 -6.39 -3.78 4.65
N SER A 43 -5.62 -3.13 3.78
CA SER A 43 -5.88 -3.10 2.33
C SER A 43 -5.42 -4.36 1.61
N SER A 44 -4.67 -5.25 2.26
CA SER A 44 -4.20 -6.50 1.63
C SER A 44 -5.35 -7.38 1.14
N ARG A 45 -6.51 -7.27 1.78
CA ARG A 45 -7.75 -7.99 1.43
C ARG A 45 -8.32 -7.63 0.06
N ALA A 46 -7.91 -6.51 -0.53
CA ALA A 46 -8.39 -6.05 -1.83
C ALA A 46 -7.67 -6.72 -3.01
N VAL A 47 -6.49 -7.32 -2.80
CA VAL A 47 -5.67 -7.88 -3.88
C VAL A 47 -5.48 -9.39 -3.69
N THR A 48 -5.85 -10.17 -4.70
CA THR A 48 -5.78 -11.64 -4.66
C THR A 48 -4.58 -12.24 -5.39
N ARG A 49 -3.66 -11.40 -5.89
CA ARG A 49 -2.53 -11.84 -6.73
C ARG A 49 -1.30 -12.14 -5.85
N GLU A 50 -0.80 -13.38 -5.92
CA GLU A 50 0.27 -13.89 -5.03
C GLU A 50 1.59 -13.11 -5.14
N ASN A 51 1.96 -12.63 -6.33
CA ASN A 51 3.19 -11.86 -6.56
C ASN A 51 3.03 -10.35 -6.31
N VAL A 52 2.06 -9.96 -5.47
CA VAL A 52 1.83 -8.56 -5.09
C VAL A 52 1.83 -8.41 -3.58
N LEU A 53 2.77 -7.62 -3.08
CA LEU A 53 2.73 -7.14 -1.70
C LEU A 53 1.85 -5.89 -1.64
N THR A 54 0.81 -5.89 -0.81
CA THR A 54 0.00 -4.68 -0.54
C THR A 54 0.34 -4.14 0.84
N VAL A 55 0.62 -2.83 0.93
CA VAL A 55 0.97 -2.16 2.19
C VAL A 55 0.22 -0.85 2.37
N ASP A 56 -0.01 -0.50 3.63
CA ASP A 56 -0.69 0.72 4.04
C ASP A 56 0.31 1.72 4.65
N CYS A 57 0.26 2.97 4.20
CA CYS A 57 1.06 4.06 4.73
C CYS A 57 0.17 5.25 5.11
N LEU A 58 0.57 5.97 6.17
CA LEU A 58 -0.03 7.25 6.53
C LEU A 58 0.70 8.37 5.79
N PHE A 59 -0.06 9.27 5.18
CA PHE A 59 0.47 10.33 4.34
C PHE A 59 -0.27 11.63 4.60
N HIS A 60 0.47 12.74 4.54
CA HIS A 60 -0.10 14.08 4.51
C HIS A 60 0.56 14.89 3.38
N GLU A 61 -0.21 15.63 2.59
CA GLU A 61 0.30 16.37 1.42
C GLU A 61 1.45 17.34 1.73
N ASP A 62 1.39 18.03 2.87
CA ASP A 62 2.44 18.97 3.29
C ASP A 62 3.68 18.29 3.90
N GLN A 63 3.54 17.07 4.42
CA GLN A 63 4.60 16.38 5.18
C GLN A 63 5.18 15.17 4.45
N GLY A 64 4.50 14.69 3.41
CA GLY A 64 4.78 13.41 2.78
C GLY A 64 4.34 12.24 3.65
N LEU A 65 5.14 11.17 3.65
CA LEU A 65 4.92 10.03 4.54
C LEU A 65 5.16 10.44 5.98
N LEU A 66 4.20 10.17 6.86
CA LEU A 66 4.34 10.50 8.27
C LEU A 66 5.49 9.72 8.92
N HIS A 67 6.21 10.36 9.84
CA HIS A 67 7.19 9.68 10.68
C HIS A 67 6.47 8.97 11.83
N CYS A 68 6.02 7.74 11.60
CA CYS A 68 5.28 6.95 12.58
C CYS A 68 5.69 5.48 12.57
N MET A 69 5.32 4.76 13.64
CA MET A 69 5.59 3.32 13.79
C MET A 69 5.04 2.50 12.61
N LYS A 70 3.83 2.80 12.16
CA LYS A 70 3.21 2.10 11.03
C LYS A 70 4.06 2.20 9.76
N ASN A 71 4.46 3.41 9.38
CA ASN A 71 5.27 3.62 8.17
C ASN A 71 6.66 3.00 8.29
N ASN A 72 7.27 3.01 9.49
CA ASN A 72 8.55 2.34 9.73
C ASN A 72 8.43 0.82 9.57
N VAL A 73 7.37 0.21 10.10
CA VAL A 73 7.10 -1.23 9.91
C VAL A 73 6.86 -1.53 8.44
N THR A 74 6.00 -0.76 7.77
CA THR A 74 5.72 -0.90 6.34
C THR A 74 7.01 -0.83 5.50
N TYR A 75 7.89 0.13 5.78
CA TYR A 75 9.18 0.24 5.09
C TYR A 75 10.04 -1.01 5.25
N ASN A 76 10.17 -1.53 6.47
CA ASN A 76 10.95 -2.74 6.73
C ASN A 76 10.33 -3.97 6.06
N THR A 77 9.00 -4.10 6.07
CA THR A 77 8.28 -5.18 5.37
C THR A 77 8.55 -5.14 3.87
N VAL A 78 8.42 -3.97 3.23
CA VAL A 78 8.68 -3.81 1.80
C VAL A 78 10.15 -4.13 1.50
N LYS A 79 11.08 -3.64 2.32
CA LYS A 79 12.51 -3.89 2.14
C LYS A 79 12.81 -5.40 2.17
N SER A 80 12.39 -6.09 3.23
CA SER A 80 12.62 -7.54 3.39
C SER A 80 11.96 -8.33 2.25
N TRP A 81 10.74 -7.98 1.87
CA TRP A 81 10.07 -8.64 0.76
C TRP A 81 10.81 -8.48 -0.56
N ILE A 82 11.33 -7.27 -0.87
CA ILE A 82 12.12 -7.03 -2.09
C ILE A 82 13.42 -7.83 -2.05
N GLU A 83 14.10 -7.89 -0.91
CA GLU A 83 15.34 -8.67 -0.74
C GLU A 83 15.11 -10.18 -0.99
N GLU A 84 13.92 -10.71 -0.69
CA GLU A 84 13.52 -12.08 -0.98
C GLU A 84 13.21 -12.35 -2.48
N GLN A 85 13.03 -11.30 -3.30
CA GLN A 85 12.77 -11.45 -4.74
C GLN A 85 14.05 -11.46 -5.61
N VAL A 86 15.23 -11.27 -5.02
CA VAL A 86 16.53 -11.13 -5.72
C VAL A 86 17.37 -12.40 -5.63
#